data_AF-A0A7Y5F410-F1
#
_entry.id   AF-A0A7Y5F410-F1
#
_cell.length_a   1.000
_cell.length_b   1.000
_cell.length_c   1.000
_cell.angle_alpha   90.00
_cell.angle_beta   90.00
_cell.angle_gamma   90.00
#
_symmetry.space_group_name_H-M   'P 1'
#
loop_
_entity.id
_entity.type
_entity.pdbx_description
1 polymer ?
#
loop_
_entity_poly.entity_id
_entity_poly.type
_entity_poly.pdbx_seq_one_letter_code
_entity_poly.pdbx_strand_id
1 'polypeptide(L)'
;MARQSAFRNAQFAREALPEADVNESDLHLSWLQTSEKTPRPRAWEKANRAATYRGVPPQLHARVKEVAGELEVIVDEVARVFLEYGLACYQRGDLRIEPVLNMKLTLFPKGQRRWYENPQTPTPPTRQKKKPKKQEHKPWRLPRVSYRLPASIRQQVDEIRQEKNVPVGEVVTLFLSHALEAYENGRLILQPIPRQGASLGSLWRPS
;
A
#
# COMPACT_ATOMS: atom_id res chain seq x y z
N MET A 1 86.48 -26.23 5.49
CA MET A 1 87.47 -26.70 4.49
C MET A 1 86.91 -27.91 3.77
N ALA A 2 86.92 -27.87 2.43
CA ALA A 2 86.69 -28.97 1.47
C ALA A 2 85.28 -29.63 1.44
N ARG A 3 84.68 -30.02 0.30
CA ARG A 3 85.00 -29.91 -1.13
C ARG A 3 83.74 -30.33 -1.91
N GLN A 4 83.48 -29.62 -3.01
CA GLN A 4 83.05 -30.12 -4.33
C GLN A 4 81.72 -30.88 -4.49
N SER A 5 80.76 -30.14 -5.05
CA SER A 5 80.05 -30.39 -6.31
C SER A 5 80.19 -31.77 -6.98
N ALA A 6 79.06 -32.42 -7.22
CA ALA A 6 78.88 -33.36 -8.32
C ALA A 6 77.50 -33.12 -8.97
N PHE A 7 77.52 -32.52 -10.15
CA PHE A 7 76.42 -32.53 -11.10
C PHE A 7 76.14 -33.96 -11.56
N ARG A 8 74.86 -34.36 -11.63
CA ARG A 8 74.44 -35.38 -12.60
C ARG A 8 72.98 -35.18 -13.01
N ASN A 9 72.85 -34.86 -14.30
CA ASN A 9 71.63 -34.87 -15.10
C ASN A 9 70.81 -36.14 -14.88
N ALA A 10 69.51 -35.99 -14.65
CA ALA A 10 68.52 -37.02 -14.95
C ALA A 10 67.19 -36.38 -15.36
N GLN A 11 67.02 -36.30 -16.68
CA GLN A 11 65.80 -36.64 -17.42
C GLN A 11 64.53 -35.81 -17.17
N PHE A 12 64.30 -34.90 -18.13
CA PHE A 12 62.99 -34.39 -18.52
C PHE A 12 62.04 -35.55 -18.85
N ALA A 13 61.15 -35.91 -17.92
CA ALA A 13 59.92 -36.58 -18.23
C ALA A 13 58.90 -35.53 -18.71
N ARG A 14 58.67 -35.49 -20.02
CA ARG A 14 57.52 -34.79 -20.60
C ARG A 14 56.27 -35.59 -20.25
N GLU A 15 55.64 -35.23 -19.14
CA GLU A 15 54.33 -35.72 -18.76
C GLU A 15 53.30 -35.05 -19.68
N ALA A 16 52.76 -35.83 -20.62
CA ALA A 16 51.73 -35.40 -21.55
C ALA A 16 50.43 -35.16 -20.77
N LEU A 17 50.07 -33.89 -20.59
CA LEU A 17 48.75 -33.50 -20.09
C LEU A 17 47.70 -33.89 -21.13
N PRO A 18 46.57 -34.52 -20.73
CA PRO A 18 45.43 -34.66 -21.61
C PRO A 18 44.85 -33.26 -21.88
N GLU A 19 44.84 -32.86 -23.15
CA GLU A 19 44.09 -31.70 -23.66
C GLU A 19 42.61 -31.93 -23.36
N ALA A 20 42.18 -31.48 -22.18
CA ALA A 20 40.77 -31.33 -21.89
C ALA A 20 40.30 -30.15 -22.74
N ASP A 21 39.47 -30.42 -23.74
CA ASP A 21 38.64 -29.44 -24.43
C ASP A 21 37.72 -28.75 -23.39
N VAL A 22 38.27 -27.81 -22.63
CA VAL A 22 37.51 -26.95 -21.74
C VAL A 22 36.96 -25.83 -22.62
N ASN A 23 35.72 -26.01 -23.04
CA ASN A 23 34.95 -25.05 -23.80
C ASN A 23 34.99 -23.67 -23.10
N GLU A 24 35.72 -22.69 -23.67
CA GLU A 24 35.94 -21.36 -23.09
C GLU A 24 34.63 -20.61 -22.79
N SER A 25 33.55 -20.99 -23.45
CA SER A 25 32.21 -20.43 -23.22
C SER A 25 31.59 -20.81 -21.86
N ASP A 26 31.97 -21.96 -21.29
CA ASP A 26 31.55 -22.36 -19.93
C ASP A 26 32.31 -21.60 -18.84
N LEU A 27 33.57 -21.23 -19.10
CA LEU A 27 34.35 -20.38 -18.21
C LEU A 27 33.77 -18.96 -18.13
N HIS A 28 33.31 -18.40 -19.25
CA HIS A 28 32.74 -17.05 -19.33
C HIS A 28 31.47 -16.88 -18.46
N LEU A 29 30.66 -17.93 -18.30
CA LEU A 29 29.45 -17.90 -17.45
C LEU A 29 29.77 -18.06 -15.96
N SER A 30 30.89 -18.70 -15.60
CA SER A 30 31.31 -18.87 -14.20
C SER A 30 31.78 -17.56 -13.53
N TRP A 31 32.24 -16.57 -14.32
CA TRP A 31 32.64 -15.24 -13.85
C TRP A 31 31.46 -14.34 -13.49
N LEU A 32 30.25 -14.68 -13.93
CA LEU A 32 29.02 -14.11 -13.40
C LEU A 32 28.75 -14.76 -12.04
N GLN A 33 29.60 -14.46 -11.05
CA GLN A 33 29.29 -14.72 -9.65
C GLN A 33 27.93 -14.12 -9.37
N THR A 34 26.92 -14.99 -9.32
CA THR A 34 25.56 -14.60 -9.00
C THR A 34 25.60 -14.21 -7.54
N SER A 35 25.83 -12.93 -7.24
CA SER A 35 25.85 -12.44 -5.86
C SER A 35 24.61 -13.00 -5.15
N GLU A 36 24.82 -13.75 -4.06
CA GLU A 36 23.72 -14.24 -3.26
C GLU A 36 22.92 -13.02 -2.83
N LYS A 37 21.67 -12.94 -3.30
CA LYS A 37 20.82 -11.77 -3.04
C LYS A 37 20.60 -11.70 -1.54
N THR A 38 21.37 -10.85 -0.86
CA THR A 38 21.20 -10.59 0.56
C THR A 38 19.74 -10.17 0.77
N PRO A 39 18.95 -10.90 1.57
CA PRO A 39 17.55 -10.59 1.76
C PRO A 39 17.45 -9.18 2.34
N ARG A 40 16.85 -8.27 1.57
CA ARG A 40 16.65 -6.89 2.01
C ARG A 40 15.91 -6.91 3.35
N PRO A 41 16.38 -6.20 4.38
CA PRO A 41 15.68 -6.13 5.65
C PRO A 41 14.35 -5.40 5.45
N ARG A 42 13.27 -6.16 5.26
CA ARG A 42 11.89 -5.63 5.12
C ARG A 42 11.28 -5.18 6.46
N ALA A 43 12.10 -5.02 7.51
CA ALA A 43 11.64 -4.65 8.84
C ALA A 43 10.91 -3.30 8.85
N TRP A 44 11.47 -2.31 8.14
CA TRP A 44 10.85 -0.99 8.01
C TRP A 44 9.51 -1.05 7.27
N GLU A 45 9.41 -1.80 6.17
CA GLU A 45 8.17 -1.98 5.40
C GLU A 45 7.09 -2.70 6.22
N LYS A 46 7.50 -3.68 7.03
CA LYS A 46 6.60 -4.42 7.93
C LYS A 46 6.03 -3.51 9.01
N ALA A 47 6.85 -2.60 9.56
CA ALA A 47 6.41 -1.60 10.54
C ALA A 47 5.53 -0.50 9.92
N ASN A 48 5.84 -0.07 8.69
CA ASN A 48 5.20 1.03 7.98
C ASN A 48 4.25 0.57 6.86
N ARG A 49 3.48 -0.49 7.13
CA ARG A 49 2.52 -1.03 6.15
C ARG A 49 1.36 -0.05 5.93
N ALA A 50 1.06 0.21 4.66
CA ALA A 50 -0.09 1.03 4.27
C ALA A 50 -1.41 0.36 4.70
N ALA A 51 -2.30 1.15 5.32
CA ALA A 51 -3.65 0.75 5.67
C ALA A 51 -4.58 1.03 4.49
N THR A 52 -5.36 0.02 4.09
CA THR A 52 -6.30 0.13 2.97
C THR A 52 -7.71 0.38 3.50
N TYR A 53 -8.28 1.52 3.14
CA TYR A 53 -9.63 1.94 3.49
C TYR A 53 -10.58 1.68 2.32
N ARG A 54 -11.77 1.14 2.62
CA ARG A 54 -12.80 0.82 1.62
C ARG A 54 -13.97 1.78 1.78
N GLY A 55 -14.49 2.28 0.65
CA GLY A 55 -15.65 3.19 0.66
C GLY A 55 -15.28 4.67 0.70
N VAL A 56 -13.98 5.00 0.68
CA VAL A 56 -13.52 6.39 0.52
C VAL A 56 -13.78 6.84 -0.92
N PRO A 57 -14.54 7.93 -1.16
CA PRO A 57 -14.81 8.43 -2.49
C PRO A 57 -13.52 8.74 -3.26
N PRO A 58 -13.37 8.30 -4.52
CA PRO A 58 -12.14 8.54 -5.29
C PRO A 58 -11.89 10.02 -5.56
N GLN A 59 -12.96 10.83 -5.66
CA GLN A 59 -12.87 12.29 -5.82
C GLN A 59 -12.17 12.94 -4.63
N LEU A 60 -12.50 12.48 -3.42
CA LEU A 60 -11.91 12.99 -2.19
C LEU A 60 -10.42 12.64 -2.11
N HIS A 61 -10.04 11.41 -2.51
CA HIS A 61 -8.62 11.05 -2.61
C HIS A 61 -7.86 11.87 -3.67
N ALA A 62 -8.49 12.12 -4.83
CA ALA A 62 -7.92 12.98 -5.86
C ALA A 62 -7.64 14.39 -5.33
N ARG A 63 -8.58 14.95 -4.55
CA ARG A 63 -8.42 16.27 -3.95
C ARG A 63 -7.28 16.33 -2.94
N VAL A 64 -7.14 15.31 -2.08
CA VAL A 64 -5.97 15.20 -1.18
C VAL A 64 -4.66 15.14 -1.97
N LYS A 65 -4.65 14.46 -3.12
CA LYS A 65 -3.48 14.39 -4.00
C LYS A 65 -3.14 15.74 -4.65
N GLU A 66 -4.15 16.53 -5.01
CA GLU A 66 -3.97 17.89 -5.51
C GLU A 66 -3.33 18.79 -4.45
N VAL A 67 -3.87 18.81 -3.23
CA VAL A 67 -3.30 19.56 -2.10
C VAL A 67 -1.85 19.13 -1.80
N ALA A 68 -1.56 17.83 -1.88
CA ALA A 68 -0.20 17.33 -1.72
C ALA A 68 0.74 17.83 -2.82
N GLY A 69 0.25 17.95 -4.07
CA GLY A 69 0.99 18.53 -5.18
C GLY A 69 1.24 20.02 -5.01
N GLU A 70 0.25 20.78 -4.53
CA GLU A 70 0.35 22.22 -4.24
C GLU A 70 1.39 22.53 -3.16
N LEU A 71 1.48 21.66 -2.14
CA LEU A 71 2.40 21.83 -1.00
C LEU A 71 3.76 21.15 -1.22
N GLU A 72 3.94 20.43 -2.33
CA GLU A 72 5.12 19.62 -2.62
C GLU A 72 5.45 18.56 -1.53
N VAL A 73 4.41 18.04 -0.87
CA VAL A 73 4.54 17.02 0.20
C VAL A 73 4.00 15.67 -0.28
N ILE A 74 4.43 14.58 0.35
CA ILE A 74 3.86 13.25 0.08
C ILE A 74 2.39 13.17 0.53
N VAL A 75 1.57 12.50 -0.29
CA VAL A 75 0.12 12.31 -0.03
C VAL A 75 -0.16 11.70 1.34
N ASP A 76 0.70 10.79 1.79
CA ASP A 76 0.57 10.12 3.09
C ASP A 76 0.66 11.11 4.28
N GLU A 77 1.50 12.16 4.20
CA GLU A 77 1.63 13.15 5.28
C GLU A 77 0.44 14.10 5.29
N VAL A 78 -0.06 14.51 4.12
CA VAL A 78 -1.28 15.32 4.03
C VAL A 78 -2.46 14.55 4.61
N ALA A 79 -2.64 13.29 4.20
CA ALA A 79 -3.67 12.42 4.74
C ALA A 79 -3.53 12.22 6.25
N ARG A 80 -2.29 12.09 6.76
CA ARG A 80 -2.02 12.02 8.18
C ARG A 80 -2.49 13.27 8.92
N VAL A 81 -2.07 14.46 8.49
CA VAL A 81 -2.45 15.73 9.14
C VAL A 81 -3.95 15.95 9.11
N PHE A 82 -4.61 15.64 7.99
CA PHE A 82 -6.06 15.74 7.87
C PHE A 82 -6.79 14.81 8.84
N LEU A 83 -6.30 13.59 9.03
CA LEU A 83 -6.86 12.67 10.01
C LEU A 83 -6.59 13.11 11.45
N GLU A 84 -5.41 13.63 11.75
CA GLU A 84 -5.09 14.21 13.07
C GLU A 84 -6.02 15.40 13.39
N TYR A 85 -6.25 16.28 12.41
CA TYR A 85 -7.19 17.39 12.56
C TYR A 85 -8.63 16.90 12.78
N GLY A 86 -9.09 15.94 11.97
CA GLY A 86 -10.41 15.33 12.12
C GLY A 86 -10.62 14.69 13.50
N LEU A 87 -9.61 13.96 14.00
CA LEU A 87 -9.60 13.40 15.35
C LEU A 87 -9.70 14.48 16.42
N ALA A 88 -8.93 15.56 16.29
CA ALA A 88 -8.97 16.68 17.23
C ALA A 88 -10.35 17.39 17.21
N CYS A 89 -11.00 17.52 16.06
CA CYS A 89 -12.36 18.05 15.95
C CYS A 89 -13.40 17.12 16.56
N TYR A 90 -13.26 15.81 16.38
CA TYR A 90 -14.13 14.81 16.99
C TYR A 90 -14.03 14.85 18.52
N GLN A 91 -12.81 14.87 19.07
CA GLN A 91 -12.57 14.96 20.51
C GLN A 91 -13.11 16.27 21.13
N ARG A 92 -13.08 17.37 20.38
CA ARG A 92 -13.68 18.65 20.79
C ARG A 92 -15.21 18.68 20.68
N GLY A 93 -15.81 17.72 19.97
CA GLY A 93 -17.25 17.66 19.72
C GLY A 93 -17.74 18.53 18.54
N ASP A 94 -16.82 19.16 17.80
CA ASP A 94 -17.12 19.94 16.59
C ASP A 94 -17.56 19.04 15.44
N LEU A 95 -17.05 17.80 15.41
CA LEU A 95 -17.39 16.79 14.41
C LEU A 95 -18.11 15.62 15.06
N ARG A 96 -19.32 15.31 14.56
CA ARG A 96 -20.13 14.18 15.03
C ARG A 96 -20.17 13.08 13.97
N ILE A 97 -20.08 11.84 14.43
CA ILE A 97 -20.18 10.66 13.58
C ILE A 97 -21.47 9.95 13.97
N GLU A 98 -22.42 9.92 13.04
CA GLU A 98 -23.69 9.22 13.21
C GLU A 98 -23.71 7.94 12.37
N PRO A 99 -24.15 6.80 12.93
CA PRO A 99 -24.28 5.58 12.16
C PRO A 99 -25.45 5.68 11.18
N VAL A 100 -25.15 5.59 9.89
CA VAL A 100 -26.19 5.36 8.88
C VAL A 100 -26.54 3.87 8.91
N LEU A 101 -27.73 3.56 9.43
CA LEU A 101 -28.26 2.20 9.49
C LEU A 101 -28.45 1.63 8.07
N ASN A 102 -27.46 0.90 7.56
CA ASN A 102 -27.56 0.14 6.32
C ASN A 102 -28.20 -1.25 6.57
N MET A 103 -29.38 -1.27 7.20
CA MET A 103 -30.05 -2.51 7.53
C MET A 103 -30.43 -3.29 6.27
N LYS A 104 -30.02 -4.57 6.21
CA LYS A 104 -30.57 -5.52 5.23
C LYS A 104 -32.01 -5.80 5.63
N LEU A 105 -32.96 -5.42 4.77
CA LEU A 105 -34.34 -5.83 4.91
C LEU A 105 -34.42 -7.36 4.84
N THR A 106 -34.82 -8.01 5.95
CA THR A 106 -35.15 -9.44 5.95
C THR A 106 -36.62 -9.62 5.62
N LEU A 107 -36.91 -10.37 4.55
CA LEU A 107 -38.28 -10.73 4.16
C LEU A 107 -39.06 -11.46 5.26
N PHE A 108 -38.37 -12.08 6.20
CA PHE A 108 -38.97 -12.83 7.31
C PHE A 108 -38.31 -12.40 8.63
N PRO A 109 -38.88 -11.44 9.37
CA PRO A 109 -38.52 -11.26 10.77
C PRO A 109 -38.80 -12.57 11.53
N LYS A 110 -37.92 -12.90 12.49
CA LYS A 110 -37.88 -14.20 13.18
C LYS A 110 -39.29 -14.65 13.60
N GLY A 111 -39.77 -15.75 13.01
CA GLY A 111 -41.02 -16.42 13.38
C GLY A 111 -42.23 -16.15 12.48
N GLN A 112 -42.18 -15.19 11.55
CA GLN A 112 -43.29 -14.97 10.62
C GLN A 112 -42.87 -15.34 9.19
N ARG A 113 -43.20 -16.58 8.78
CA ARG A 113 -43.22 -16.99 7.38
C ARG A 113 -44.62 -16.75 6.83
N ARG A 114 -44.85 -15.57 6.24
CA ARG A 114 -46.08 -15.29 5.48
C ARG A 114 -45.70 -15.12 4.02
N TRP A 115 -46.06 -16.10 3.21
CA TRP A 115 -46.11 -15.99 1.76
C TRP A 115 -47.59 -15.94 1.38
N TYR A 116 -47.93 -15.12 0.39
CA TYR A 116 -49.28 -15.05 -0.18
C TYR A 116 -49.15 -15.34 -1.67
N GLU A 117 -50.00 -16.22 -2.19
CA GLU A 117 -50.12 -16.47 -3.62
C GLU A 117 -50.98 -15.35 -4.22
N ASN A 118 -50.48 -14.67 -5.26
CA ASN A 118 -51.29 -13.71 -5.98
C ASN A 118 -52.31 -14.50 -6.82
N PRO A 119 -53.63 -14.32 -6.65
CA PRO A 119 -54.65 -15.11 -7.38
C PRO A 119 -54.67 -14.85 -8.90
N GLN A 120 -53.92 -13.85 -9.37
CA GLN A 120 -53.71 -13.60 -10.79
C GLN A 120 -52.59 -14.50 -11.32
N THR A 121 -52.90 -15.23 -12.39
CA THR A 121 -51.99 -16.17 -13.06
C THR A 121 -50.62 -15.53 -13.32
N PRO A 122 -49.53 -16.07 -12.74
CA PRO A 122 -48.21 -15.49 -12.92
C PRO A 122 -47.76 -15.77 -14.35
N THR A 123 -47.67 -14.71 -15.17
CA THR A 123 -46.88 -14.78 -16.38
C THR A 123 -45.41 -14.89 -15.95
N PRO A 124 -44.68 -15.95 -16.34
CA PRO A 124 -43.27 -16.05 -15.99
C PRO A 124 -42.54 -14.84 -16.59
N PRO A 125 -41.68 -14.13 -15.82
CA PRO A 125 -40.95 -13.00 -16.36
C PRO A 125 -40.12 -13.47 -17.55
N THR A 126 -40.45 -12.97 -18.74
CA THR A 126 -39.75 -13.31 -19.98
C THR A 126 -38.26 -13.07 -19.79
N ARG A 127 -37.46 -14.13 -19.98
CA ARG A 127 -36.01 -14.09 -19.87
C ARG A 127 -35.43 -13.25 -21.01
N GLN A 128 -35.35 -11.93 -20.80
CA GLN A 128 -34.71 -11.03 -21.76
C GLN A 128 -33.21 -11.35 -21.83
N LYS A 129 -32.73 -11.66 -23.04
CA LYS A 129 -31.30 -11.88 -23.29
C LYS A 129 -30.54 -10.59 -22.98
N LYS A 130 -29.69 -10.63 -21.95
CA LYS A 130 -28.88 -9.48 -21.53
C LYS A 130 -27.89 -9.14 -22.64
N LYS A 131 -28.02 -7.95 -23.23
CA LYS A 131 -26.98 -7.35 -24.08
C LYS A 131 -25.66 -7.27 -23.30
N PRO A 132 -24.49 -7.43 -23.93
CA PRO A 132 -23.21 -7.28 -23.26
C PRO A 132 -23.11 -5.85 -22.71
N LYS A 133 -23.10 -5.74 -21.37
CA LYS A 133 -22.99 -4.45 -20.68
C LYS A 133 -21.59 -3.87 -20.93
N LYS A 134 -21.56 -2.68 -21.55
CA LYS A 134 -20.46 -1.70 -21.44
C LYS A 134 -20.04 -1.65 -19.97
N GLN A 135 -18.74 -1.61 -19.67
CA GLN A 135 -18.19 -1.73 -18.29
C GLN A 135 -18.86 -0.76 -17.31
N GLU A 136 -20.01 -1.14 -16.77
CA GLU A 136 -20.68 -0.45 -15.69
C GLU A 136 -19.85 -0.70 -14.44
N HIS A 137 -19.56 0.37 -13.71
CA HIS A 137 -18.89 0.33 -12.42
C HIS A 137 -19.57 -0.72 -11.55
N LYS A 138 -18.91 -1.86 -11.37
CA LYS A 138 -19.43 -2.99 -10.60
C LYS A 138 -19.73 -2.49 -9.18
N PRO A 139 -21.00 -2.40 -8.74
CA PRO A 139 -21.37 -1.71 -7.50
C PRO A 139 -20.78 -2.37 -6.24
N TRP A 140 -20.32 -3.62 -6.33
CA TRP A 140 -19.63 -4.33 -5.25
C TRP A 140 -18.12 -4.03 -5.16
N ARG A 141 -17.54 -3.24 -6.07
CA ARG A 141 -16.16 -2.75 -5.96
C ARG A 141 -16.18 -1.35 -5.37
N LEU A 142 -16.36 -1.27 -4.05
CA LEU A 142 -16.13 -0.02 -3.33
C LEU A 142 -14.70 0.47 -3.63
N PRO A 143 -14.53 1.79 -3.89
CA PRO A 143 -13.22 2.39 -4.10
C PRO A 143 -12.31 2.10 -2.88
N ARG A 144 -11.03 1.88 -3.17
CA ARG A 144 -10.01 1.55 -2.17
C ARG A 144 -8.93 2.60 -2.21
N VAL A 145 -8.59 3.11 -1.05
CA VAL A 145 -7.50 4.08 -0.88
C VAL A 145 -6.55 3.55 0.17
N SER A 146 -5.26 3.67 -0.07
CA SER A 146 -4.24 3.16 0.85
C SER A 146 -3.36 4.31 1.32
N TYR A 147 -3.20 4.46 2.63
CA TYR A 147 -2.35 5.47 3.24
C TYR A 147 -1.36 4.83 4.22
N ARG A 148 -0.12 5.35 4.27
CA ARG A 148 0.86 4.96 5.30
C ARG A 148 0.73 5.86 6.51
N LEU A 149 -0.01 5.37 7.51
CA LEU A 149 -0.34 6.12 8.71
C LEU A 149 0.35 5.52 9.95
N PRO A 150 0.70 6.35 10.95
CA PRO A 150 1.21 5.87 12.23
C PRO A 150 0.19 4.96 12.94
N ALA A 151 0.69 4.07 13.79
CA ALA A 151 -0.15 3.13 14.54
C ALA A 151 -1.17 3.83 15.45
N SER A 152 -0.78 4.96 16.07
CA SER A 152 -1.63 5.74 16.97
C SER A 152 -2.94 6.20 16.31
N ILE A 153 -2.85 6.82 15.13
CA ILE A 153 -4.04 7.29 14.38
C ILE A 153 -4.92 6.11 13.96
N ARG A 154 -4.30 5.02 13.47
CA ARG A 154 -5.05 3.83 13.04
C ARG A 154 -5.85 3.23 14.20
N GLN A 155 -5.25 3.19 15.39
CA GLN A 155 -5.91 2.69 16.59
C GLN A 155 -7.07 3.59 17.01
N GLN A 156 -6.86 4.90 17.09
CA GLN A 156 -7.92 5.85 17.45
C GLN A 156 -9.11 5.79 16.48
N VAL A 157 -8.84 5.67 15.18
CA VAL A 157 -9.90 5.51 14.17
C VAL A 157 -10.66 4.19 14.35
N ASP A 158 -9.99 3.10 14.73
CA ASP A 158 -10.66 1.82 14.99
C ASP A 158 -11.47 1.86 16.30
N GLU A 159 -10.99 2.54 17.34
CA GLU A 159 -11.73 2.78 18.59
C GLU A 159 -13.03 3.54 18.32
N ILE A 160 -12.99 4.65 17.57
CA ILE A 160 -14.17 5.43 17.20
C ILE A 160 -15.14 4.61 16.34
N ARG A 161 -14.61 3.81 15.41
CA ARG A 161 -15.39 2.90 14.58
C ARG A 161 -16.16 1.88 15.43
N GLN A 162 -15.52 1.30 16.45
CA GLN A 162 -16.16 0.38 17.38
C GLN A 162 -17.20 1.08 18.26
N GLU A 163 -16.89 2.27 18.76
CA GLU A 163 -17.78 3.08 19.60
C GLU A 163 -19.08 3.46 18.86
N LYS A 164 -18.98 3.92 17.61
CA LYS A 164 -20.13 4.39 16.82
C LYS A 164 -20.74 3.33 15.91
N ASN A 165 -20.12 2.15 15.82
CA ASN A 165 -20.52 1.05 14.93
C ASN A 165 -20.65 1.49 13.45
N VAL A 166 -19.69 2.27 12.97
CA VAL A 166 -19.62 2.82 11.59
C VAL A 166 -18.48 2.16 10.83
N PRO A 167 -18.57 1.89 9.52
CA PRO A 167 -17.44 1.36 8.77
C PRO A 167 -16.23 2.31 8.78
N VAL A 168 -15.01 1.76 8.89
CA VAL A 168 -13.75 2.54 8.97
C VAL A 168 -13.60 3.53 7.82
N GLY A 169 -14.00 3.14 6.61
CA GLY A 169 -13.88 4.04 5.46
C GLY A 169 -14.79 5.26 5.52
N GLU A 170 -15.93 5.17 6.20
CA GLU A 170 -16.85 6.28 6.37
C GLU A 170 -16.33 7.26 7.43
N VAL A 171 -15.77 6.75 8.54
CA VAL A 171 -15.03 7.56 9.52
C VAL A 171 -13.90 8.35 8.85
N VAL A 172 -13.08 7.67 8.06
CA VAL A 172 -11.98 8.29 7.31
C VAL A 172 -12.51 9.28 6.27
N THR A 173 -13.62 8.98 5.60
CA THR A 173 -14.23 9.89 4.62
C THR A 173 -14.68 11.19 5.29
N LEU A 174 -15.39 11.09 6.41
CA LEU A 174 -15.86 12.25 7.18
C LEU A 174 -14.70 13.12 7.68
N PHE A 175 -13.63 12.48 8.18
CA PHE A 175 -12.46 13.22 8.66
C PHE A 175 -11.74 13.93 7.53
N LEU A 176 -11.53 13.26 6.41
CA LEU A 176 -10.88 13.87 5.25
C LEU A 176 -11.74 14.96 4.62
N SER A 177 -13.06 14.79 4.54
CA SER A 177 -13.95 15.82 3.98
C SER A 177 -13.96 17.07 4.86
N HIS A 178 -14.10 16.88 6.19
CA HIS A 178 -14.08 17.99 7.13
C HIS A 178 -12.73 18.73 7.14
N ALA A 179 -11.62 17.99 7.05
CA ALA A 179 -10.29 18.61 6.98
C ALA A 179 -10.07 19.35 5.65
N LEU A 180 -10.53 18.81 4.52
CA LEU A 180 -10.48 19.49 3.23
C LEU A 180 -11.29 20.77 3.24
N GLU A 181 -12.52 20.74 3.73
CA GLU A 181 -13.36 21.93 3.88
C GLU A 181 -12.69 22.97 4.80
N ALA A 182 -12.07 22.53 5.90
CA ALA A 182 -11.33 23.42 6.79
C ALA A 182 -10.10 24.04 6.10
N TYR A 183 -9.40 23.28 5.26
CA TYR A 183 -8.26 23.76 4.49
C TYR A 183 -8.68 24.78 3.42
N GLU A 184 -9.71 24.46 2.62
CA GLU A 184 -10.23 25.34 1.57
C GLU A 184 -10.80 26.65 2.14
N ASN A 185 -11.39 26.59 3.34
CA ASN A 185 -11.87 27.79 4.06
C ASN A 185 -10.75 28.53 4.82
N GLY A 186 -9.49 28.07 4.78
CA GLY A 186 -8.37 28.69 5.47
C GLY A 186 -8.36 28.52 7.00
N ARG A 187 -9.25 27.68 7.57
CA ARG A 187 -9.26 27.34 9.00
C ARG A 187 -8.13 26.40 9.38
N LEU A 188 -7.77 25.49 8.48
CA LEU A 188 -6.63 24.59 8.62
C LEU A 188 -5.48 25.09 7.73
N ILE A 189 -4.40 25.55 8.35
CA ILE A 189 -3.20 25.99 7.64
C ILE A 189 -2.17 24.86 7.71
N LEU A 190 -1.70 24.41 6.54
CA LEU A 190 -0.62 23.43 6.44
C LEU A 190 0.70 24.16 6.23
N GLN A 191 1.67 23.91 7.11
CA GLN A 191 3.04 24.43 6.97
C GLN A 191 3.94 23.28 6.51
N PRO A 192 4.29 23.19 5.22
CA PRO A 192 5.17 22.15 4.75
C PRO A 192 6.59 22.39 5.26
N ILE A 193 7.16 21.41 5.97
CA ILE A 193 8.59 21.37 6.26
C ILE A 193 9.24 20.63 5.09
N PRO A 194 10.14 21.25 4.32
CA PRO A 194 10.79 20.58 3.22
C PRO A 194 11.56 19.37 3.78
N ARG A 195 11.21 18.16 3.32
CA ARG A 195 12.08 17.01 3.54
C ARG A 195 13.34 17.31 2.73
N GLN A 196 14.43 17.60 3.43
CA GLN A 196 15.75 17.66 2.79
C GLN A 196 15.91 16.35 2.02
N GLY A 197 15.84 16.44 0.68
CA GLY A 197 16.20 15.33 -0.18
C GLY A 197 17.58 14.87 0.25
N ALA A 198 17.79 13.56 0.38
CA ALA A 198 19.06 12.99 0.80
C ALA A 198 20.18 13.76 0.10
N SER A 199 20.92 14.56 0.87
CA SER A 199 21.99 15.40 0.34
C SER A 199 23.08 14.45 -0.14
N LEU A 200 23.03 14.10 -1.42
CA LEU A 200 24.08 13.40 -2.13
C LEU A 200 25.26 14.36 -2.24
N GLY A 201 26.14 14.34 -1.24
CA GLY A 201 27.48 14.88 -1.34
C GLY A 201 27.91 15.74 -0.16
N SER A 202 28.81 15.21 0.66
CA SER A 202 30.03 15.96 0.99
C SER A 202 31.18 15.01 1.34
N LEU A 203 32.26 15.16 0.57
CA LEU A 203 33.65 14.84 0.86
C LEU A 203 34.02 13.37 1.19
N TRP A 204 34.53 12.67 0.16
CA TRP A 204 35.72 11.84 0.34
C TRP A 204 36.76 12.29 -0.68
N ARG A 205 37.82 12.96 -0.21
CA ARG A 205 39.00 13.34 -0.99
C ARG A 205 40.22 12.80 -0.25
N PRO A 206 40.82 11.68 -0.66
CA PRO A 206 42.08 11.25 -0.09
C PRO A 206 43.19 12.18 -0.57
N SER A 207 44.09 12.53 0.35
CA SER A 207 45.25 13.40 0.13
C SER A 207 46.33 12.73 -0.70
#